data_AF-A0A5M4ABS9-F1
#
_entry.id   AF-A0A5M4ABS9-F1
#
_cell.length_a   1.000
_cell.length_b   1.000
_cell.length_c   1.000
_cell.angle_alpha   90.00
_cell.angle_beta   90.00
_cell.angle_gamma   90.00
#
_symmetry.space_group_name_H-M   'P 1'
#
loop_
_entity.id
_entity.type
_entity.pdbx_description
1 polymer ?
#
loop_
_entity_poly.entity_id
_entity_poly.type
_entity_poly.pdbx_seq_one_letter_code
_entity_poly.pdbx_strand_id
1 'polypeptide(L)'
;MKSFRKIIIITFFIYWGGYIGAIYLFSLFGHMTFDKSVVWTGLVSAVFFEVIYWGLLWFTFKPKLRYIEAASNAKPEFRDTQTLEVAVPDAGFSVTRLREILPPHVHVTHMDEEAGVMKFRTPYNRKAWGILTHVAWQQGSGTVVLSSFPMSGYTKTATRKAKEQNEALAQLVQVLDEQEDV
;
A
#
# COMPACT_ATOMS: atom_id res chain seq x y z
N MET A 1 -7.81 -5.06 -8.19
CA MET A 1 -7.80 -6.52 -8.49
C MET A 1 -6.93 -6.92 -9.69
N LYS A 2 -7.03 -6.28 -10.87
CA LYS A 2 -6.24 -6.67 -12.06
C LYS A 2 -4.72 -6.73 -11.82
N SER A 3 -4.16 -5.74 -11.12
CA SER A 3 -2.72 -5.71 -10.79
C SER A 3 -2.30 -6.83 -9.82
N PHE A 4 -3.16 -7.17 -8.85
CA PHE A 4 -2.92 -8.29 -7.92
C PHE A 4 -2.85 -9.64 -8.64
N ARG A 5 -3.81 -9.91 -9.54
CA ARG A 5 -3.81 -11.14 -10.34
C ARG A 5 -2.54 -11.31 -11.16
N LYS A 6 -2.04 -10.22 -11.75
CA LYS A 6 -0.78 -10.23 -12.50
C LYS A 6 0.40 -10.61 -11.61
N ILE A 7 0.48 -10.09 -10.38
CA ILE A 7 1.58 -10.39 -9.47
C ILE A 7 1.53 -11.86 -9.03
N ILE A 8 0.36 -12.40 -8.69
CA ILE A 8 0.16 -13.82 -8.35
C ILE A 8 0.67 -14.73 -9.48
N ILE A 9 0.30 -14.43 -10.72
CA ILE A 9 0.74 -15.23 -11.88
C ILE A 9 2.25 -15.16 -12.06
N ILE A 10 2.85 -13.97 -11.89
CA ILE A 10 4.30 -13.79 -12.00
C ILE A 10 5.04 -14.56 -10.89
N THR A 11 4.58 -14.49 -9.63
CA THR A 11 5.20 -15.21 -8.52
C THR A 11 5.13 -16.71 -8.72
N PHE A 12 3.99 -17.21 -9.23
CA PHE A 12 3.82 -18.62 -9.54
C PHE A 12 4.88 -19.11 -10.54
N PHE A 13 5.05 -18.40 -11.67
CA PHE A 13 6.02 -18.79 -12.69
C PHE A 13 7.47 -18.66 -12.22
N ILE A 14 7.77 -17.67 -11.38
CA ILE A 14 9.11 -17.54 -10.76
C ILE A 14 9.40 -18.73 -9.84
N TYR A 15 8.44 -19.09 -8.98
CA TYR A 15 8.63 -20.18 -8.02
C TYR A 15 8.69 -21.53 -8.71
N TRP A 16 7.72 -21.82 -9.59
CA TRP A 16 7.65 -23.06 -10.34
C TRP A 16 8.83 -23.21 -11.31
N GLY A 17 9.11 -22.16 -12.09
CA GLY A 17 10.24 -22.14 -13.02
C GLY A 17 11.59 -22.19 -12.32
N GLY A 18 11.73 -21.52 -11.17
CA GLY A 18 12.93 -21.59 -10.34
C GLY A 18 13.17 -23.00 -9.77
N TYR A 19 12.12 -23.66 -9.29
CA TYR A 19 12.18 -25.05 -8.83
C TYR A 19 12.59 -26.00 -9.96
N ILE A 20 11.91 -25.94 -11.10
CA ILE A 20 12.23 -26.79 -12.27
C ILE A 20 13.64 -26.52 -12.76
N GLY A 21 14.02 -25.25 -12.89
CA GLY A 21 15.34 -24.83 -13.35
C GLY A 21 16.45 -25.33 -12.42
N ALA A 22 16.25 -25.27 -11.10
CA ALA A 22 17.20 -25.78 -10.12
C ALA A 22 17.39 -27.30 -10.26
N ILE A 23 16.30 -28.07 -10.31
CA ILE A 23 16.39 -29.54 -10.43
C ILE A 23 16.98 -29.96 -11.78
N TYR A 24 16.61 -29.27 -12.87
CA TYR A 24 17.21 -29.49 -14.18
C TYR A 24 18.72 -29.25 -14.15
N LEU A 25 19.17 -28.16 -13.54
CA LEU A 25 20.59 -27.85 -13.37
C LEU A 25 21.31 -28.95 -12.57
N PHE A 26 20.75 -29.39 -11.44
CA PHE A 26 21.32 -30.50 -10.65
C PHE A 26 21.36 -31.82 -11.43
N SER A 27 20.42 -32.03 -12.34
CA SER A 27 20.41 -33.21 -13.21
C SER A 27 21.58 -33.22 -14.21
N LEU A 28 21.95 -32.06 -14.76
CA LEU A 28 23.11 -31.92 -15.64
C LEU A 28 24.43 -32.29 -14.95
N PHE A 29 24.52 -32.09 -13.64
CA PHE A 29 25.68 -32.47 -12.83
C PHE A 29 25.59 -33.90 -12.26
N GLY A 30 24.60 -34.69 -12.68
CA GLY A 30 24.43 -36.08 -12.25
C GLY A 30 23.95 -36.25 -10.82
N HIS A 31 23.48 -35.18 -10.16
CA HIS A 31 23.02 -35.23 -8.77
C HIS A 31 21.57 -35.70 -8.63
N MET A 32 20.73 -35.53 -9.67
CA MET A 32 19.31 -35.90 -9.64
C MET A 32 18.78 -36.33 -11.01
N THR A 33 17.71 -37.14 -11.03
CA THR A 33 16.99 -37.50 -12.25
C THR A 33 15.88 -36.47 -12.54
N PHE A 34 15.90 -35.88 -13.73
CA PHE A 34 14.82 -35.02 -14.19
C PHE A 34 13.77 -35.84 -14.94
N ASP A 35 12.59 -36.04 -14.34
CA ASP A 35 11.50 -36.79 -14.95
C ASP A 35 10.15 -36.06 -14.85
N LYS A 36 9.09 -36.71 -15.36
CA LYS A 36 7.73 -36.16 -15.34
C LYS A 36 7.17 -35.97 -13.92
N SER A 37 7.63 -36.77 -12.94
CA SER A 37 7.17 -36.68 -11.55
C SER A 37 7.70 -35.41 -10.87
N VAL A 38 8.91 -34.98 -11.20
CA VAL A 38 9.50 -33.71 -10.74
C VAL A 38 8.65 -32.53 -11.19
N VAL A 39 8.25 -32.51 -12.47
CA VAL A 39 7.42 -31.42 -13.02
C VAL A 39 6.07 -31.33 -12.31
N TRP A 40 5.42 -32.47 -12.07
CA TRP A 40 4.14 -32.52 -11.34
C TRP A 40 4.28 -32.12 -9.88
N THR A 41 5.31 -32.62 -9.19
CA THR A 41 5.58 -32.27 -7.79
C THR A 41 5.85 -30.77 -7.65
N GLY A 42 6.63 -30.20 -8.55
CA GLY A 42 6.89 -28.76 -8.61
C GLY A 42 5.62 -27.96 -8.85
N LEU A 43 4.76 -28.41 -9.77
CA LEU A 43 3.48 -27.74 -10.07
C LEU A 43 2.56 -27.73 -8.84
N VAL A 44 2.34 -28.90 -8.22
CA VAL A 44 1.49 -29.03 -7.04
C VAL A 44 2.03 -28.17 -5.90
N SER A 45 3.34 -28.23 -5.63
CA SER A 45 3.99 -27.46 -4.58
C SER A 45 3.86 -25.95 -4.84
N ALA A 46 4.02 -25.50 -6.08
CA ALA A 46 3.86 -24.09 -6.45
C ALA A 46 2.42 -23.62 -6.25
N VAL A 47 1.42 -24.42 -6.63
CA VAL A 47 0.00 -24.09 -6.40
C VAL A 47 -0.30 -24.00 -4.90
N PHE A 48 0.14 -24.98 -4.11
CA PHE A 48 -0.05 -24.96 -2.65
C PHE A 48 0.61 -23.75 -2.00
N PHE A 49 1.86 -23.46 -2.37
CA PHE A 49 2.58 -22.29 -1.89
C PHE A 49 1.84 -21.00 -2.22
N GLU A 50 1.40 -20.83 -3.47
CA GLU A 50 0.67 -19.64 -3.91
C GLU A 50 -0.64 -19.45 -3.15
N VAL A 51 -1.43 -20.51 -2.97
CA VAL A 51 -2.71 -20.43 -2.22
C VAL A 51 -2.45 -20.01 -0.77
N ILE A 52 -1.48 -20.62 -0.10
CA ILE A 52 -1.17 -20.31 1.31
C ILE A 52 -0.59 -18.89 1.43
N TYR A 53 0.42 -18.57 0.62
CA TYR A 53 1.11 -17.28 0.65
C TYR A 53 0.15 -16.12 0.39
N TRP A 54 -0.65 -16.20 -0.69
CA TRP A 54 -1.60 -15.14 -1.01
C TRP A 54 -2.81 -15.14 -0.10
N GLY A 55 -3.23 -16.30 0.44
CA GLY A 55 -4.26 -16.37 1.46
C GLY A 55 -3.86 -15.57 2.71
N LEU A 56 -2.63 -15.73 3.19
CA LEU A 56 -2.08 -14.99 4.33
C LEU A 56 -1.93 -13.49 4.04
N LEU A 57 -1.41 -13.13 2.86
CA LEU A 57 -1.33 -11.73 2.44
C LEU A 57 -2.71 -11.08 2.33
N TRP A 58 -3.70 -11.80 1.79
CA TRP A 58 -5.06 -11.30 1.67
C TRP A 58 -5.69 -11.04 3.03
N PHE A 59 -5.48 -11.92 4.01
CA PHE A 59 -5.92 -11.70 5.39
C PHE A 59 -5.34 -10.40 5.97
N THR A 60 -4.09 -10.08 5.63
CA THR A 60 -3.41 -8.86 6.05
C THR A 60 -3.92 -7.61 5.32
N PHE A 61 -4.18 -7.69 4.00
CA PHE A 61 -4.53 -6.54 3.17
C PHE A 61 -6.00 -6.18 3.25
N LYS A 62 -6.88 -7.18 3.37
CA LYS A 62 -8.34 -7.03 3.40
C LYS A 62 -8.84 -5.99 4.42
N PRO A 63 -8.40 -5.96 5.70
CA PRO A 63 -8.89 -4.96 6.65
C PRO A 63 -8.48 -3.53 6.24
N LYS A 64 -7.26 -3.34 5.74
CA LYS A 64 -6.74 -2.04 5.31
C LYS A 64 -7.42 -1.52 4.05
N LEU A 65 -7.66 -2.40 3.07
CA LEU A 65 -8.44 -2.10 1.87
C LEU A 65 -9.88 -1.71 2.22
N ARG A 66 -10.53 -2.50 3.09
CA ARG A 66 -11.89 -2.17 3.54
C ARG A 66 -11.95 -0.82 4.23
N TYR A 67 -10.97 -0.50 5.07
CA TYR A 67 -10.92 0.78 5.76
C TYR A 67 -10.75 1.96 4.79
N ILE A 68 -9.86 1.85 3.80
CA ILE A 68 -9.60 2.96 2.87
C ILE A 68 -10.77 3.21 1.91
N GLU A 69 -11.55 2.17 1.62
CA GLU A 69 -12.74 2.23 0.77
C GLU A 69 -14.02 2.54 1.56
N ALA A 70 -14.01 2.39 2.89
CA ALA A 70 -15.17 2.69 3.73
C ALA A 70 -15.38 4.19 3.89
N ALA A 71 -16.65 4.61 3.91
CA ALA A 71 -17.09 5.98 4.18
C ALA A 71 -16.98 6.40 5.67
N SER A 72 -16.25 5.65 6.48
CA SER A 72 -16.05 5.97 7.90
C SER A 72 -14.99 7.05 8.08
N ASN A 73 -15.28 8.08 8.88
CA ASN A 73 -14.33 9.15 9.19
C ASN A 73 -13.43 8.81 10.40
N ALA A 74 -13.47 7.58 10.88
CA ALA A 74 -12.66 7.14 12.02
C ALA A 74 -11.18 7.07 11.67
N LYS A 75 -10.31 7.38 12.64
CA LYS A 75 -8.84 7.27 12.54
C LYS A 75 -8.43 5.80 12.29
N PRO A 76 -7.36 5.52 11.52
CA PRO A 76 -6.91 4.16 11.32
C PRO A 76 -6.25 3.61 12.60
N GLU A 77 -6.70 2.43 13.05
CA GLU A 77 -6.15 1.71 14.21
C GLU A 77 -5.15 0.61 13.80
N PHE A 78 -4.43 0.81 12.69
CA PHE A 78 -3.41 -0.15 12.28
C PHE A 78 -2.10 0.09 13.03
N ARG A 79 -1.50 -0.97 13.56
CA ARG A 79 -0.25 -0.87 14.33
C ARG A 79 0.95 -0.33 13.54
N ASP A 80 0.92 -0.35 12.21
CA ASP A 80 1.94 0.23 11.33
C ASP A 80 1.61 1.64 10.80
N THR A 81 0.60 2.29 11.38
CA THR A 81 0.25 3.69 11.06
C THR A 81 1.34 4.63 11.52
N GLN A 82 1.82 5.46 10.58
CA GLN A 82 2.62 6.64 10.85
C GLN A 82 1.67 7.84 10.89
N THR A 83 1.65 8.55 12.01
CA THR A 83 0.85 9.77 12.16
C THR A 83 1.79 10.97 12.20
N LEU A 84 1.43 12.03 11.50
CA LEU A 84 2.06 13.34 11.56
C LEU A 84 0.95 14.38 11.69
N GLU A 85 1.10 15.29 12.64
CA GLU A 85 0.19 16.40 12.85
C GLU A 85 0.85 17.67 12.34
N VAL A 86 0.12 18.45 11.54
CA VAL A 86 0.59 19.68 10.93
C VAL A 86 -0.34 20.79 11.39
N ALA A 87 0.20 21.78 12.09
CA ALA A 87 -0.54 22.98 12.41
C ALA A 87 -0.77 23.79 11.14
N VAL A 88 -2.01 24.19 10.92
CA VAL A 88 -2.43 25.09 9.85
C VAL A 88 -3.22 26.20 10.57
N PRO A 89 -2.57 27.34 10.88
CA PRO A 89 -3.15 28.39 11.70
C PRO A 89 -4.44 28.96 11.11
N ASP A 90 -4.57 28.93 9.78
CA ASP A 90 -5.69 29.51 9.06
C ASP A 90 -6.74 28.49 8.61
N ALA A 91 -8.00 28.92 8.63
CA ALA A 91 -9.18 28.10 8.31
C ALA A 91 -9.31 27.73 6.82
N GLY A 92 -8.33 28.09 5.98
CA GLY A 92 -8.32 27.90 4.53
C GLY A 92 -8.02 26.49 4.06
N PHE A 93 -7.62 25.58 4.96
CA PHE A 93 -7.40 24.19 4.58
C PHE A 93 -8.72 23.51 4.15
N SER A 94 -8.72 23.01 2.92
CA SER A 94 -9.80 22.22 2.34
C SER A 94 -9.24 20.93 1.75
N VAL A 95 -9.92 19.81 2.01
CA VAL A 95 -9.53 18.53 1.42
C VAL A 95 -9.75 18.52 -0.10
N THR A 96 -10.69 19.34 -0.60
CA THR A 96 -10.87 19.60 -2.04
C THR A 96 -9.64 20.28 -2.65
N ARG A 97 -9.10 21.34 -2.02
CA ARG A 97 -7.86 21.99 -2.50
C ARG A 97 -6.68 21.03 -2.46
N LEU A 98 -6.53 20.27 -1.38
CA LEU A 98 -5.48 19.26 -1.29
C LEU A 98 -5.58 18.24 -2.42
N ARG A 99 -6.80 17.82 -2.79
CA ARG A 99 -7.02 16.91 -3.92
C ARG A 99 -6.57 17.47 -5.26
N GLU A 100 -6.70 18.77 -5.49
CA GLU A 100 -6.30 19.42 -6.76
C GLU A 100 -4.78 19.44 -6.95
N ILE A 101 -4.03 19.57 -5.86
CA ILE A 101 -2.56 19.57 -5.88
C ILE A 101 -1.94 18.17 -5.72
N LEU A 102 -2.75 17.15 -5.39
CA LEU A 102 -2.27 15.79 -5.26
C LEU A 102 -1.74 15.27 -6.62
N PRO A 103 -0.65 14.48 -6.62
CA PRO A 103 -0.14 13.91 -7.86
C PRO A 103 -1.18 13.06 -8.61
N PRO A 104 -1.22 13.09 -9.95
CA PRO A 104 -2.29 12.45 -10.75
C PRO A 104 -2.34 10.92 -10.64
N HIS A 105 -1.29 10.31 -10.09
CA HIS A 105 -1.22 8.87 -9.87
C HIS A 105 -1.81 8.44 -8.51
N VAL A 106 -2.22 9.38 -7.66
CA VAL A 106 -2.89 9.11 -6.40
C VAL A 106 -4.35 8.78 -6.66
N HIS A 107 -4.84 7.70 -6.06
CA HIS A 107 -6.25 7.30 -6.17
C HIS A 107 -6.98 7.67 -4.90
N VAL A 108 -7.77 8.74 -4.95
CA VAL A 108 -8.70 9.12 -3.88
C VAL A 108 -9.85 8.10 -3.85
N THR A 109 -10.04 7.46 -2.70
CA THR A 109 -11.06 6.41 -2.50
C THR A 109 -12.27 6.93 -1.73
N HIS A 110 -12.08 7.94 -0.89
CA HIS A 110 -13.16 8.59 -0.15
C HIS A 110 -12.76 10.03 0.17
N MET A 111 -13.74 10.93 0.14
CA MET A 111 -13.57 12.35 0.43
C MET A 111 -14.89 12.86 0.98
N ASP A 112 -14.81 13.54 2.12
CA ASP A 112 -15.93 14.15 2.84
C ASP A 112 -15.46 15.55 3.27
N GLU A 113 -15.93 16.57 2.54
CA GLU A 113 -15.52 17.95 2.77
C GLU A 113 -16.09 18.50 4.08
N GLU A 114 -17.33 18.12 4.44
CA GLU A 114 -17.98 18.59 5.66
C GLU A 114 -17.26 18.06 6.91
N ALA A 115 -16.84 16.80 6.86
CA ALA A 115 -16.03 16.21 7.92
C ALA A 115 -14.54 16.54 7.83
N GLY A 116 -14.09 17.19 6.75
CA GLY A 116 -12.67 17.48 6.50
C GLY A 116 -11.80 16.24 6.35
N VAL A 117 -12.37 15.13 5.84
CA VAL A 117 -11.67 13.83 5.73
C VAL A 117 -11.40 13.47 4.27
N MET A 118 -10.18 13.01 4.00
CA MET A 118 -9.83 12.41 2.72
C MET A 118 -9.04 11.13 2.93
N LYS A 119 -9.36 10.13 2.12
CA LYS A 119 -8.65 8.85 2.05
C LYS A 119 -8.20 8.58 0.63
N PHE A 120 -6.96 8.15 0.51
CA PHE A 120 -6.41 7.80 -0.79
C PHE A 120 -5.34 6.72 -0.69
N ARG A 121 -4.96 6.22 -1.85
CA ARG A 121 -3.88 5.25 -1.99
C ARG A 121 -2.94 5.61 -3.13
N THR A 122 -1.66 5.38 -2.90
CA THR A 122 -0.65 5.42 -3.96
C THR A 122 -0.70 4.14 -4.81
N PRO A 123 -0.17 4.18 -6.05
CA PRO A 123 -0.09 3.01 -6.90
C PRO A 123 0.64 1.84 -6.25
N TYR A 124 0.19 0.63 -6.57
CA TYR A 124 0.85 -0.59 -6.14
C TYR A 124 2.27 -0.65 -6.73
N ASN A 125 3.28 -0.53 -5.87
CA ASN A 125 4.68 -0.77 -6.25
C ASN A 125 5.20 -2.07 -5.61
N ARG A 126 6.15 -2.73 -6.28
CA ARG A 126 6.72 -4.02 -5.82
C ARG A 126 7.39 -3.97 -4.44
N LYS A 127 7.74 -2.76 -3.94
CA LYS A 127 8.50 -2.58 -2.69
C LYS A 127 7.61 -2.35 -1.46
N ALA A 128 6.42 -1.78 -1.61
CA ALA A 128 5.56 -1.39 -0.50
C ALA A 128 4.07 -1.69 -0.71
N TRP A 129 3.70 -2.28 -1.86
CA TRP A 129 2.32 -2.66 -2.17
C TRP A 129 1.31 -1.51 -2.07
N GLY A 130 1.80 -0.27 -2.23
CA GLY A 130 1.03 0.95 -2.04
C GLY A 130 1.02 1.41 -0.58
N ILE A 131 1.06 2.72 -0.40
CA ILE A 131 0.80 3.39 0.87
C ILE A 131 -0.64 3.90 0.84
N LEU A 132 -1.36 3.63 1.93
CA LEU A 132 -2.71 4.09 2.19
C LEU A 132 -2.60 5.29 3.13
N THR A 133 -3.37 6.34 2.85
CA THR A 133 -3.29 7.58 3.62
C THR A 133 -4.69 8.07 3.96
N HIS A 134 -4.84 8.47 5.21
CA HIS A 134 -5.98 9.15 5.76
C HIS A 134 -5.55 10.56 6.20
N VAL A 135 -6.27 11.56 5.74
CA VAL A 135 -6.11 12.98 6.10
C VAL A 135 -7.37 13.39 6.82
N ALA A 136 -7.25 14.03 7.98
CA ALA A 136 -8.37 14.61 8.71
C ALA A 136 -8.02 16.02 9.18
N TRP A 137 -8.87 16.98 8.83
CA TRP A 137 -8.79 18.35 9.28
C TRP A 137 -9.57 18.54 10.58
N GLN A 138 -8.90 19.01 11.62
CA GLN A 138 -9.52 19.33 12.90
C GLN A 138 -9.68 20.84 13.00
N GLN A 139 -10.80 21.37 12.48
CA GLN A 139 -11.09 22.81 12.47
C GLN A 139 -10.92 23.47 13.84
N GLY A 140 -11.37 22.81 14.92
CA GLY A 140 -11.29 23.37 16.26
C GLY A 140 -9.88 23.52 16.83
N SER A 141 -8.90 22.77 16.31
CA SER A 141 -7.49 22.82 16.73
C SER A 141 -6.55 23.40 15.66
N GLY A 142 -7.08 23.78 14.49
CA GLY A 142 -6.25 24.24 13.36
C GLY A 142 -5.18 23.21 12.98
N THR A 143 -5.51 21.93 13.00
CA THR A 143 -4.52 20.85 12.80
C THR A 143 -4.97 19.86 11.75
N VAL A 144 -4.10 19.58 10.77
CA VAL A 144 -4.25 18.47 9.82
C VAL A 144 -3.55 17.24 10.38
N VAL A 145 -4.31 16.16 10.57
CA VAL A 145 -3.79 14.85 10.97
C VAL A 145 -3.56 13.99 9.73
N LEU A 146 -2.30 13.69 9.44
CA LEU A 146 -1.86 12.84 8.34
C LEU A 146 -1.53 11.45 8.88
N SER A 147 -2.28 10.44 8.48
CA SER A 147 -2.10 9.05 8.91
C SER A 147 -1.83 8.15 7.70
N SER A 148 -0.57 7.76 7.49
CA SER A 148 -0.15 6.87 6.41
C SER A 148 0.24 5.49 6.94
N PHE A 149 -0.20 4.44 6.27
CA PHE A 149 0.11 3.06 6.62
C PHE A 149 0.33 2.24 5.35
N PRO A 150 1.33 1.34 5.33
CA PRO A 150 1.59 0.53 4.16
C PRO A 150 0.53 -0.57 4.01
N MET A 151 0.25 -0.96 2.76
CA MET A 151 -0.68 -2.06 2.49
C MET A 151 -0.14 -3.40 3.02
N SER A 152 1.12 -3.71 2.68
CA SER A 152 1.84 -4.84 3.25
C SER A 152 2.54 -4.43 4.53
N GLY A 153 2.47 -5.27 5.57
CA GLY A 153 2.95 -4.95 6.92
C GLY A 153 4.45 -4.62 7.07
N TYR A 154 4.97 -4.88 8.28
CA TYR A 154 6.20 -4.36 8.91
C TYR A 154 7.55 -4.58 8.20
N THR A 155 7.69 -4.22 6.94
CA THR A 155 9.03 -4.04 6.38
C THR A 155 9.53 -2.64 6.74
N LYS A 156 10.78 -2.53 7.19
CA LYS A 156 11.41 -1.22 7.47
C LYS A 156 11.26 -0.25 6.30
N THR A 157 11.33 -0.77 5.07
CA THR A 157 11.14 0.00 3.84
C THR A 157 9.72 0.54 3.69
N ALA A 158 8.69 -0.24 4.00
CA ALA A 158 7.30 0.19 3.87
C ALA A 158 6.93 1.23 4.94
N THR A 159 7.38 1.04 6.19
CA THR A 159 7.22 2.03 7.25
C THR A 159 7.93 3.34 6.90
N ARG A 160 9.16 3.28 6.39
CA ARG A 160 9.90 4.47 5.95
C ARG A 160 9.15 5.23 4.86
N LYS A 161 8.61 4.51 3.86
CA LYS A 161 7.79 5.12 2.81
C LYS A 161 6.50 5.75 3.31
N ALA A 162 5.85 5.17 4.33
CA ALA A 162 4.69 5.79 4.95
C ALA A 162 5.05 7.10 5.66
N LYS A 163 6.23 7.15 6.28
CA LYS A 163 6.77 8.39 6.87
C LYS A 163 7.10 9.44 5.80
N GLU A 164 7.84 9.05 4.75
CA GLU A 164 8.17 9.91 3.61
C GLU A 164 6.89 10.47 2.96
N GLN A 165 5.81 9.67 2.87
CA GLN A 165 4.51 10.12 2.37
C GLN A 165 3.88 11.21 3.25
N ASN A 166 3.90 11.04 4.58
CA ASN A 166 3.40 12.07 5.50
C ASN A 166 4.22 13.36 5.41
N GLU A 167 5.54 13.25 5.35
CA GLU A 167 6.44 14.41 5.22
C GLU A 167 6.17 15.17 3.92
N ALA A 168 5.98 14.48 2.79
CA ALA A 168 5.63 15.10 1.51
C ALA A 168 4.24 15.78 1.55
N LEU A 169 3.26 15.16 2.22
CA LEU A 169 1.93 15.77 2.38
C LEU A 169 1.97 16.99 3.30
N ALA A 170 2.76 16.94 4.38
CA ALA A 170 2.92 18.09 5.26
C ALA A 170 3.46 19.30 4.53
N GLN A 171 4.43 19.11 3.63
CA GLN A 171 4.94 20.17 2.76
C GLN A 171 3.86 20.74 1.84
N LEU A 172 3.03 19.88 1.24
CA LEU A 172 1.91 20.34 0.40
C LEU A 172 0.86 21.11 1.21
N VAL A 173 0.58 20.68 2.44
CA VAL A 173 -0.34 21.37 3.35
C VAL A 173 0.20 22.76 3.72
N GLN A 174 1.50 22.88 4.01
CA GLN A 174 2.14 24.17 4.30
C GLN A 174 2.13 25.12 3.11
N VAL A 175 2.38 24.61 1.89
CA VAL A 175 2.30 25.44 0.67
C VAL A 175 0.88 25.97 0.42
N LEU A 176 -0.15 25.20 0.79
CA LEU A 176 -1.54 25.67 0.67
C LEU A 176 -1.87 26.79 1.65
N ASP A 177 -1.24 26.79 2.82
CA ASP A 177 -1.37 27.82 3.85
C ASP A 177 -0.74 29.14 3.37
N GLU A 178 0.50 29.07 2.87
CA GLU A 178 1.26 30.25 2.38
C GLU A 178 0.62 30.95 1.16
N GLN A 179 -0.26 30.26 0.42
CA GLN A 179 -0.92 30.82 -0.77
C GLN A 179 -2.14 31.71 -0.44
N GLU A 180 -2.61 31.77 0.81
CA GLU A 180 -3.68 32.70 1.22
C GLU A 180 -3.16 34.07 1.68
N ASP A 181 -1.85 34.22 1.93
CA ASP A 181 -1.22 35.47 2.37
C ASP A 181 -0.86 36.44 1.22
N VAL A 182 -1.32 36.19 -0.01
CA VAL A 182 -1.08 37.02 -1.22
C VAL A 182 -2.37 37.49 -1.85
#